data_AF-A0A418R7U2-F1
#
_entry.id   AF-A0A418R7U2-F1
#
_cell.length_a   1.000
_cell.length_b   1.000
_cell.length_c   1.000
_cell.angle_alpha   90.00
_cell.angle_beta   90.00
_cell.angle_gamma   90.00
#
_symmetry.space_group_name_H-M   'P 1'
#
loop_
_entity.id
_entity.type
_entity.pdbx_description
1 polymer ?
#
loop_
_entity_poly.entity_id
_entity_poly.type
_entity_poly.pdbx_seq_one_letter_code
_entity_poly.pdbx_strand_id
1 'polypeptide(L)'
;MSLVISYEECLQYVQNELNSFMHGELKPWTERQQLNYSMIVNVKNGRVPRPIPKLVQKIMGVFGFHLEARRIRQEDRFVAEYTLVDADEIKAFCSQSV
;
A
#
# COMPACT_ATOMS: atom_id res chain seq x y z
N MET A 1 10.39 -13.02 12.99
CA MET A 1 10.71 -13.10 11.55
C MET A 1 10.16 -11.83 10.94
N SER A 2 10.90 -11.15 10.06
CA SER A 2 10.45 -9.93 9.40
C SER A 2 10.46 -10.14 7.89
N LEU A 3 9.43 -9.63 7.20
CA LEU A 3 9.36 -9.66 5.75
C LEU A 3 9.66 -8.26 5.22
N VAL A 4 10.65 -8.18 4.34
CA VAL A 4 10.97 -6.96 3.60
C VAL A 4 10.16 -6.96 2.32
N ILE A 5 9.46 -5.85 2.07
CA ILE A 5 8.57 -5.68 0.91
C ILE A 5 8.92 -4.37 0.22
N SER A 6 9.03 -4.42 -1.11
CA SER A 6 9.30 -3.23 -1.91
C SER A 6 8.12 -2.25 -1.94
N TYR A 7 8.39 -1.01 -2.35
CA TYR A 7 7.33 -0.05 -2.60
C TYR A 7 6.35 -0.54 -3.66
N GLU A 8 6.87 -1.15 -4.72
CA GLU A 8 6.15 -1.62 -5.88
C GLU A 8 5.19 -2.77 -5.53
N GLU A 9 5.63 -3.74 -4.72
CA GLU A 9 4.78 -4.84 -4.25
C GLU A 9 3.61 -4.33 -3.39
N CYS A 10 3.88 -3.43 -2.44
CA CYS A 10 2.83 -2.81 -1.63
C CYS A 10 1.87 -1.96 -2.49
N LEU A 11 2.39 -1.23 -3.48
CA LEU A 11 1.56 -0.45 -4.39
C LEU A 11 0.65 -1.36 -5.21
N GLN A 12 1.17 -2.47 -5.72
CA GLN A 12 0.40 -3.44 -6.49
C GLN A 12 -0.68 -4.10 -5.64
N TYR A 13 -0.36 -4.50 -4.41
CA TYR A 13 -1.34 -5.01 -3.45
C TYR A 13 -2.46 -3.99 -3.21
N VAL A 14 -2.10 -2.75 -2.89
CA VAL A 14 -3.07 -1.66 -2.69
C VAL A 14 -3.94 -1.47 -3.94
N GLN A 15 -3.37 -1.49 -5.13
CA GLN A 15 -4.14 -1.36 -6.37
C GLN A 15 -5.12 -2.51 -6.56
N ASN A 16 -4.72 -3.75 -6.27
CA ASN A 16 -5.62 -4.91 -6.36
C ASN A 16 -6.80 -4.76 -5.40
N GLU A 17 -6.55 -4.40 -4.14
CA GLU A 17 -7.60 -4.16 -3.14
C GLU A 17 -8.52 -3.01 -3.54
N LEU A 18 -7.97 -1.88 -4.03
CA LEU A 18 -8.80 -0.76 -4.50
C LEU A 18 -9.64 -1.11 -5.74
N ASN A 19 -9.19 -2.08 -6.54
CA ASN A 19 -9.92 -2.59 -7.70
C ASN A 19 -10.96 -3.66 -7.32
N SER A 20 -10.91 -4.25 -6.13
CA SER A 20 -11.90 -5.25 -5.66
C SER A 20 -13.22 -4.63 -5.18
N PHE A 21 -13.23 -3.33 -4.84
CA PHE A 21 -14.44 -2.60 -4.46
C PHE A 21 -15.51 -2.63 -5.55
N MET A 22 -16.77 -2.86 -5.16
CA MET A 22 -17.88 -2.77 -6.09
C MET A 22 -18.10 -1.32 -6.56
N HIS A 23 -18.83 -1.17 -7.66
CA HIS A 23 -19.12 0.15 -8.22
C HIS A 23 -19.79 1.05 -7.18
N GLY A 24 -19.23 2.25 -6.99
CA GLY A 24 -19.75 3.24 -6.04
C GLY A 24 -19.28 3.07 -4.58
N GLU A 25 -18.69 1.93 -4.21
CA GLU A 25 -18.29 1.68 -2.80
C GLU A 25 -16.97 2.35 -2.40
N LEU A 26 -16.11 2.64 -3.38
CA LEU A 26 -14.79 3.22 -3.13
C LEU A 26 -14.90 4.59 -2.44
N LYS A 27 -15.84 5.44 -2.88
CA LYS A 27 -15.99 6.80 -2.33
C LYS A 27 -16.40 6.78 -0.85
N PRO A 28 -17.49 6.10 -0.44
CA PRO A 28 -17.83 5.94 0.98
C PRO A 28 -16.70 5.32 1.81
N TRP A 29 -15.97 4.35 1.26
CA TRP A 29 -14.81 3.79 1.96
C TRP A 29 -13.73 4.84 2.19
N THR A 30 -13.34 5.62 1.18
CA THR A 30 -12.32 6.67 1.35
C THR A 30 -12.71 7.74 2.37
N GLU A 31 -14.01 8.11 2.43
CA GLU A 31 -14.53 9.08 3.40
C GLU A 31 -14.43 8.54 4.82
N ARG A 32 -14.83 7.28 5.06
CA ARG A 32 -14.70 6.62 6.38
C ARG A 32 -13.26 6.56 6.87
N GLN A 33 -12.32 6.32 5.95
CA GLN A 33 -10.89 6.20 6.26
C GLN A 33 -10.16 7.56 6.28
N GLN A 34 -10.89 8.66 6.06
CA GLN A 34 -10.33 10.01 5.97
C GLN A 34 -9.17 10.08 4.96
N LEU A 35 -9.40 9.50 3.77
CA LEU A 35 -8.48 9.49 2.64
C LEU A 35 -9.01 10.41 1.53
N ASN A 36 -8.10 11.05 0.80
CA ASN A 36 -8.48 11.88 -0.33
C ASN A 36 -8.95 11.01 -1.51
N TYR A 37 -10.25 11.05 -1.81
CA TYR A 37 -10.85 10.23 -2.87
C TYR A 37 -10.14 10.35 -4.22
N SER A 38 -9.85 11.57 -4.70
CA SER A 38 -9.17 11.79 -5.98
C SER A 38 -7.78 11.16 -6.03
N MET A 39 -7.03 11.24 -4.92
CA MET A 39 -5.73 10.60 -4.83
C MET A 39 -5.85 9.07 -4.84
N ILE A 40 -6.84 8.50 -4.15
CA ILE A 40 -7.09 7.05 -4.15
C ILE A 40 -7.48 6.56 -5.55
N VAL A 41 -8.28 7.31 -6.29
CA VAL A 41 -8.58 7.02 -7.70
C VAL A 41 -7.32 7.07 -8.57
N ASN A 42 -6.41 8.03 -8.34
CA ASN A 42 -5.13 8.08 -9.05
C ASN A 42 -4.25 6.88 -8.72
N VAL A 43 -4.18 6.47 -7.44
CA VAL A 43 -3.46 5.25 -7.00
C VAL A 43 -4.03 4.02 -7.69
N LYS A 44 -5.34 3.81 -7.56
CA LYS A 44 -6.08 2.69 -8.17
C LYS A 44 -5.79 2.54 -9.67
N ASN A 45 -5.73 3.67 -10.38
CA ASN A 45 -5.53 3.70 -11.83
C ASN A 45 -4.05 3.79 -12.26
N GLY A 46 -3.09 3.73 -11.33
CA GLY A 46 -1.66 3.87 -11.65
C GLY A 46 -1.27 5.25 -12.20
N ARG A 47 -2.07 6.29 -11.95
CA ARG A 47 -1.86 7.67 -12.47
C ARG A 47 -1.06 8.56 -11.54
N VAL A 48 -0.16 7.97 -10.73
CA VAL A 48 0.63 8.73 -9.76
C VAL A 48 2.00 9.06 -10.38
N PRO A 49 2.35 10.35 -10.56
CA PRO A 49 3.54 10.74 -11.31
C PRO A 49 4.86 10.53 -10.55
N ARG A 50 4.80 10.28 -9.24
CA ARG A 50 5.95 10.09 -8.35
C ARG A 50 5.60 9.09 -7.25
N PRO A 51 6.57 8.35 -6.70
CA PRO A 51 6.32 7.48 -5.55
C PRO A 51 5.71 8.26 -4.37
N ILE A 52 4.74 7.63 -3.70
CA ILE A 52 3.99 8.21 -2.57
C ILE A 52 4.04 7.27 -1.35
N PRO A 53 5.22 7.01 -0.76
CA PRO A 53 5.37 5.92 0.19
C PRO A 53 4.49 6.05 1.44
N LYS A 54 4.38 7.26 1.98
CA LYS A 54 3.53 7.53 3.16
C LYS A 54 2.05 7.23 2.91
N LEU A 55 1.56 7.47 1.70
CA LEU A 55 0.17 7.18 1.38
C LEU A 55 -0.05 5.67 1.23
N VAL A 56 0.86 4.97 0.54
CA VAL A 56 0.81 3.50 0.43
C VAL A 56 0.88 2.86 1.81
N GLN A 57 1.82 3.28 2.67
CA GLN A 57 1.91 2.82 4.06
C GLN A 57 0.61 3.07 4.84
N LYS A 58 -0.02 4.24 4.71
CA LYS A 58 -1.29 4.56 5.36
C LYS A 58 -2.41 3.64 4.86
N ILE A 59 -2.50 3.39 3.55
CA ILE A 59 -3.55 2.53 2.97
C ILE A 59 -3.34 1.07 3.41
N MET A 60 -2.10 0.59 3.44
CA MET A 60 -1.75 -0.73 3.96
C MET A 60 -2.18 -0.89 5.43
N GLY A 61 -1.96 0.13 6.26
CA GLY A 61 -2.45 0.14 7.64
C GLY A 61 -3.97 0.06 7.75
N VAL A 62 -4.71 0.70 6.83
CA VAL A 62 -6.17 0.58 6.75
C VAL A 62 -6.61 -0.84 6.37
N PHE A 63 -5.82 -1.55 5.56
CA PHE A 63 -6.03 -2.97 5.24
C PHE A 63 -5.52 -3.94 6.32
N GLY A 64 -5.00 -3.41 7.44
CA GLY A 64 -4.56 -4.22 8.58
C GLY A 64 -3.08 -4.62 8.55
N PHE A 65 -2.27 -4.01 7.69
CA PHE A 65 -0.83 -4.27 7.60
C PHE A 65 -0.01 -3.11 8.16
N HIS A 66 0.69 -3.36 9.27
CA HIS A 66 1.51 -2.36 9.94
C HIS A 66 2.94 -2.39 9.41
N LEU A 67 3.17 -1.56 8.38
CA LEU A 67 4.47 -1.45 7.74
C LEU A 67 5.36 -0.43 8.45
N GLU A 68 6.62 -0.80 8.72
CA GLU A 68 7.69 0.16 8.98
C GLU A 68 8.30 0.62 7.65
N ALA A 69 8.18 1.92 7.32
CA ALA A 69 8.81 2.48 6.13
C ALA A 69 10.24 2.92 6.42
N ARG A 70 11.19 2.46 5.61
CA ARG A 70 12.59 2.88 5.64
C ARG A 70 12.97 3.46 4.28
N ARG A 71 13.78 4.52 4.31
CA ARG A 71 14.35 5.12 3.12
C ARG A 71 15.72 4.51 2.90
N ILE A 72 15.86 3.70 1.86
CA ILE A 72 17.14 3.08 1.50
C ILE A 72 17.74 3.76 0.28
N ARG A 73 19.06 3.81 0.21
CA ARG A 73 19.79 4.27 -0.97
C ARG A 73 20.07 3.07 -1.86
N GLN A 74 19.53 3.05 -3.06
CA GLN A 74 19.87 2.09 -4.11
C GLN A 74 20.57 2.84 -5.24
N GLU A 75 21.82 2.49 -5.49
CA GLU A 75 22.68 3.15 -6.48
C GLU A 75 22.69 4.68 -6.23
N ASP A 76 22.06 5.45 -7.12
CA ASP A 76 21.96 6.92 -7.05
C ASP A 76 20.56 7.44 -6.73
N ARG A 77 19.62 6.57 -6.31
CA ARG A 77 18.27 6.97 -5.92
C ARG A 77 17.92 6.50 -4.51
N PHE A 78 17.01 7.23 -3.89
CA PHE A 78 16.38 6.77 -2.66
C PHE A 78 15.05 6.10 -2.99
N VAL A 79 14.87 4.88 -2.49
CA VAL A 79 13.62 4.14 -2.60
C VAL A 79 13.05 3.87 -1.21
N ALA A 80 11.73 3.68 -1.15
CA ALA A 80 11.08 3.28 0.08
C ALA A 80 11.03 1.75 0.14
N GLU A 81 11.45 1.21 1.26
CA GLU A 81 11.35 -0.19 1.60
C GLU A 81 10.43 -0.31 2.82
N TYR A 82 9.58 -1.32 2.82
CA TYR A 82 8.68 -1.60 3.93
C TYR A 82 9.10 -2.86 4.65
N THR A 83 8.86 -2.89 5.96
CA THR A 83 9.06 -4.10 6.76
C THR A 83 7.77 -4.44 7.49
N LEU A 84 7.27 -5.66 7.27
CA LEU A 84 6.30 -6.30 8.16
C LEU A 84 7.06 -7.06 9.24
N VAL A 85 6.69 -6.85 10.49
CA VAL A 85 7.32 -7.48 11.65
C VAL A 85 6.42 -8.49 12.34
N ASP A 86 5.10 -8.40 12.11
CA ASP A 86 4.11 -9.30 12.69
C ASP A 86 3.96 -10.58 11.88
N ALA A 87 4.04 -11.73 12.54
CA ALA A 87 4.04 -13.03 11.87
C ALA A 87 2.68 -13.39 11.23
N ASP A 88 1.58 -12.95 11.82
CA ASP A 88 0.24 -13.19 11.31
C ASP A 88 -0.04 -12.28 10.11
N GLU A 89 0.38 -11.02 10.16
CA GLU A 89 0.32 -10.09 9.03
C GLU A 89 1.18 -10.58 7.85
N ILE A 90 2.38 -11.10 8.11
CA ILE A 90 3.25 -11.70 7.07
C ILE A 90 2.53 -12.86 6.39
N LYS A 91 1.95 -13.77 7.17
CA LYS A 91 1.24 -14.93 6.63
C LYS A 91 0.02 -14.51 5.81
N ALA A 92 -0.74 -13.53 6.30
CA ALA A 92 -1.88 -12.97 5.58
C ALA A 92 -1.46 -12.32 4.26
N PHE A 93 -0.40 -11.50 4.26
CA PHE A 93 0.12 -10.83 3.07
C PHE A 93 0.57 -11.86 2.03
N CYS A 94 1.42 -12.83 2.42
CA CYS A 94 1.88 -13.88 1.51
C CYS A 94 0.76 -14.76 0.94
N SER A 95 -0.37 -14.91 1.65
CA SER A 95 -1.52 -15.69 1.15
C SER A 95 -2.33 -14.97 0.07
N GLN A 96 -2.20 -13.64 -0.03
CA GLN A 96 -2.94 -12.80 -0.98
C GLN A 96 -2.06 -12.29 -2.14
N SER A 97 -0.74 -12.37 -2.02
CA SER A 97 0.24 -11.93 -3.03
C SER A 97 0.66 -13.00 -4.04
N VAL A 98 -0.09 -14.09 -4.19
CA VAL A 98 0.17 -15.18 -5.16
C VAL A 98 -0.71 -15.04 -6.40
#